data_AF-A0A0C1YHB7-F1
#
_entry.id   AF-A0A0C1YHB7-F1
#
_cell.length_a   1.000
_cell.length_b   1.000
_cell.length_c   1.000
_cell.angle_alpha   90.00
_cell.angle_beta   90.00
_cell.angle_gamma   90.00
#
_symmetry.space_group_name_H-M   'P 1'
#
loop_
_entity.id
_entity.type
_entity.pdbx_description
1 polymer ?
#
loop_
_entity_poly.entity_id
_entity_poly.type
_entity_poly.pdbx_seq_one_letter_code
_entity_poly.pdbx_strand_id
1 'polypeptide(L)'
;MEDKTTRRRPPLGIAIALAAIVLSAGSATAWFTWKAIAPTAPTAEFPELEIDGDAVPEGFDPPATDQIEVPDPPESEVAVNPDQSGTLYWLSADGTTVALNPATIEIPVNASDADALELAFSNLMGGPDSEGFATGIPEQTELLALSVESDGVHVNLSEDFTFGGGSASMIGRLAQIIYTATAFDPDEAVWIDVEGEPLTLLGGEGLEVRQPMTRDDLATDFGVEAPPEG
;
A
#
# COMPACT_ATOMS: atom_id res chain seq x y z
N MET A 1 49.15 23.03 53.12
CA MET A 1 49.70 23.72 51.93
C MET A 1 49.59 22.73 50.78
N GLU A 2 48.37 22.59 50.28
CA GLU A 2 48.07 21.89 49.03
C GLU A 2 48.57 22.71 47.84
N ASP A 3 49.08 22.01 46.82
CA ASP A 3 48.99 22.50 45.45
C ASP A 3 48.39 21.40 44.57
N LYS A 4 47.19 21.68 44.05
CA LYS A 4 46.38 20.85 43.16
C LYS A 4 46.42 21.53 41.79
N THR A 5 46.91 20.86 40.75
CA THR A 5 46.75 21.33 39.36
C THR A 5 46.25 20.21 38.44
N THR A 6 44.95 19.97 38.58
CA THR A 6 43.89 19.85 37.56
C THR A 6 44.27 19.50 36.11
N ARG A 7 43.89 18.28 35.73
CA ARG A 7 43.75 17.74 34.36
C ARG A 7 42.66 18.54 33.59
N ARG A 8 43.01 19.14 32.45
CA ARG A 8 42.05 19.87 31.58
C ARG A 8 41.18 18.87 30.80
N ARG A 9 39.85 19.03 30.88
CA ARG A 9 38.84 18.41 30.00
C ARG A 9 38.35 19.46 28.99
N PRO A 10 38.00 19.11 27.74
CA PRO A 10 37.39 20.05 26.81
C PRO A 10 35.89 20.27 27.15
N PRO A 11 35.35 21.49 26.99
CA PRO A 11 33.94 21.76 27.21
C PRO A 11 33.09 21.41 25.98
N LEU A 12 31.94 20.79 26.27
CA LEU A 12 30.79 20.63 25.40
C LEU A 12 30.04 21.96 25.31
N GLY A 13 29.72 22.42 24.10
CA GLY A 13 28.92 23.62 23.86
C GLY A 13 28.17 23.52 22.53
N ILE A 14 26.86 23.27 22.62
CA ILE A 14 25.88 23.29 21.53
C ILE A 14 25.50 24.76 21.25
N ALA A 15 25.45 25.17 19.98
CA ALA A 15 24.64 26.29 19.53
C ALA A 15 24.21 26.11 18.08
N ILE A 16 22.91 25.99 17.89
CA ILE A 16 22.16 25.94 16.62
C ILE A 16 22.12 27.35 16.04
N ALA A 17 22.38 27.50 14.74
CA ALA A 17 22.01 28.68 13.98
C ALA A 17 21.58 28.28 12.56
N LEU A 18 20.26 28.28 12.37
CA LEU A 18 19.59 28.24 11.08
C LEU A 18 19.77 29.58 10.36
N ALA A 19 20.10 29.55 9.08
CA ALA A 19 19.72 30.59 8.12
C ALA A 19 19.68 30.01 6.70
N ALA A 20 18.45 29.87 6.20
CA ALA A 20 18.12 29.50 4.84
C ALA A 20 18.41 30.63 3.84
N ILE A 21 18.65 30.26 2.58
CA ILE A 21 18.04 30.82 1.36
C ILE A 21 18.25 29.76 0.27
N VAL A 22 17.17 29.06 -0.12
CA VAL A 22 17.08 28.32 -1.38
C VAL A 22 16.27 29.20 -2.32
N LEU A 23 16.89 29.60 -3.42
CA LEU A 23 16.21 30.32 -4.50
C LEU A 23 15.34 29.33 -5.27
N SER A 24 14.03 29.57 -5.18
CA SER A 24 12.97 29.02 -6.01
C SER A 24 13.21 29.30 -7.50
N ALA A 25 13.15 28.25 -8.35
CA ALA A 25 12.63 28.33 -9.71
C ALA A 25 12.42 26.93 -10.30
N GLY A 26 11.16 26.59 -10.59
CA GLY A 26 10.76 25.43 -11.39
C GLY A 26 10.29 24.25 -10.55
N SER A 27 9.08 23.73 -10.66
CA SER A 27 7.95 24.05 -11.54
C SER A 27 6.72 23.43 -10.88
N ALA A 28 5.79 24.28 -10.45
CA ALA A 28 4.49 23.88 -9.94
C ALA A 28 3.46 23.92 -11.08
N THR A 29 3.13 22.78 -11.68
CA THR A 29 1.91 22.66 -12.53
C THR A 29 1.34 21.24 -12.69
N ALA A 30 1.79 20.20 -11.98
CA ALA A 30 1.38 18.82 -12.30
C ALA A 30 0.28 18.20 -11.40
N TRP A 31 -0.59 18.98 -10.74
CA TRP A 31 -1.67 18.38 -9.92
C TRP A 31 -3.10 18.87 -10.19
N PHE A 32 -3.34 19.68 -11.24
CA PHE A 32 -4.68 20.28 -11.45
C PHE A 32 -5.24 20.22 -12.88
N THR A 33 -4.91 19.23 -13.71
CA THR A 33 -5.47 19.15 -15.08
C THR A 33 -5.99 17.77 -15.51
N TRP A 34 -6.58 16.97 -14.62
CA TRP A 34 -7.19 15.69 -15.05
C TRP A 34 -8.67 15.82 -15.48
N LYS A 35 -9.42 16.83 -15.01
CA LYS A 35 -10.90 16.83 -15.14
C LYS A 35 -11.47 17.33 -16.48
N ALA A 36 -10.72 17.28 -17.60
CA ALA A 36 -11.17 17.89 -18.86
C ALA A 36 -10.88 17.10 -20.15
N ILE A 37 -10.74 15.77 -20.11
CA ILE A 37 -10.69 14.95 -21.33
C ILE A 37 -11.70 13.81 -21.23
N ALA A 38 -12.98 14.16 -21.31
CA ALA A 38 -13.98 13.22 -21.80
C ALA A 38 -13.98 13.33 -23.34
N PRO A 39 -13.69 12.28 -24.10
CA PRO A 39 -13.86 12.32 -25.54
C PRO A 39 -15.35 12.44 -25.85
N THR A 40 -15.79 13.58 -26.40
CA THR A 40 -17.12 13.68 -27.01
C THR A 40 -17.16 12.77 -28.23
N ALA A 41 -18.13 11.85 -28.28
CA ALA A 41 -18.35 11.01 -29.45
C ALA A 41 -18.58 11.90 -30.70
N PRO A 42 -18.05 11.53 -31.88
CA PRO A 42 -18.28 12.30 -33.09
C PRO A 42 -19.75 12.18 -33.51
N THR A 43 -20.46 13.30 -33.52
CA THR A 43 -21.77 13.42 -34.19
C THR A 43 -21.54 13.26 -35.69
N ALA A 44 -22.02 12.15 -36.26
CA ALA A 44 -22.08 11.98 -37.69
C ALA A 44 -23.19 12.89 -38.26
N GLU A 45 -22.78 13.91 -38.99
CA GLU A 45 -23.70 14.75 -39.78
C GLU A 45 -24.02 14.01 -41.08
N PHE A 46 -25.24 13.49 -41.20
CA PHE A 46 -25.73 12.91 -42.45
C PHE A 46 -26.30 14.02 -43.33
N PRO A 47 -25.93 14.11 -44.63
CA PRO A 47 -26.53 15.07 -45.53
C PRO A 47 -28.01 14.74 -45.77
N GLU A 48 -28.87 15.74 -45.57
CA GLU A 48 -30.30 15.65 -45.85
C GLU A 48 -30.50 15.70 -47.36
N LEU A 49 -30.88 14.56 -47.95
CA LEU A 49 -31.26 14.48 -49.36
C LEU A 49 -32.68 15.03 -49.51
N GLU A 50 -32.81 16.21 -50.11
CA GLU A 50 -34.09 16.74 -50.57
C GLU A 50 -34.59 15.89 -51.74
N ILE A 51 -35.53 14.99 -51.48
CA ILE A 51 -36.31 14.32 -52.52
C ILE A 51 -37.56 15.16 -52.77
N ASP A 52 -37.51 15.96 -53.83
CA ASP A 52 -38.68 16.54 -54.50
C ASP A 52 -39.50 15.40 -55.14
N GLY A 53 -40.79 15.30 -54.81
CA GLY A 53 -41.55 14.10 -55.16
C GLY A 53 -43.03 14.15 -54.81
N ASP A 54 -43.75 15.08 -55.44
CA ASP A 54 -45.19 15.00 -55.67
C ASP A 54 -45.53 13.67 -56.40
N ALA A 55 -45.89 12.63 -55.65
CA ALA A 55 -46.66 11.46 -56.10
C ALA A 55 -46.91 10.48 -54.95
N VAL A 56 -48.06 10.61 -54.29
CA VAL A 56 -48.59 9.57 -53.39
C VAL A 56 -49.53 8.68 -54.20
N PRO A 57 -49.23 7.39 -54.46
CA PRO A 57 -50.27 6.46 -54.88
C PRO A 57 -51.05 6.00 -53.64
N GLU A 58 -52.35 6.28 -53.64
CA GLU A 58 -53.32 5.76 -52.67
C GLU A 58 -53.37 4.23 -52.75
N GLY A 59 -53.29 3.55 -51.60
CA GLY A 59 -53.57 2.11 -51.53
C GLY A 59 -52.65 1.29 -50.63
N PHE A 60 -52.27 1.81 -49.46
CA PHE A 60 -51.72 0.96 -48.41
C PHE A 60 -52.48 1.22 -47.10
N ASP A 61 -53.46 0.36 -46.81
CA ASP A 61 -53.99 0.23 -45.46
C ASP A 61 -52.86 -0.29 -44.58
N PRO A 62 -52.43 0.43 -43.52
CA PRO A 62 -51.48 -0.13 -42.58
C PRO A 62 -52.15 -1.34 -41.90
N PRO A 63 -51.51 -2.53 -41.87
CA PRO A 63 -51.99 -3.57 -40.99
C PRO A 63 -51.88 -3.06 -39.55
N ALA A 64 -52.88 -3.40 -38.73
CA ALA A 64 -52.89 -3.09 -37.31
C ALA A 64 -51.53 -3.45 -36.70
N THR A 65 -50.87 -2.44 -36.13
CA THR A 65 -49.64 -2.63 -35.35
C THR A 65 -49.99 -3.43 -34.11
N ASP A 66 -49.89 -4.75 -34.21
CA ASP A 66 -49.57 -5.57 -33.05
C ASP A 66 -48.31 -4.96 -32.44
N GLN A 67 -48.42 -4.57 -31.17
CA GLN A 67 -47.31 -4.04 -30.41
C GLN A 67 -46.27 -5.16 -30.32
N ILE A 68 -45.24 -5.08 -31.17
CA ILE A 68 -44.00 -5.79 -30.92
C ILE A 68 -43.42 -5.13 -29.67
N GLU A 69 -43.64 -5.79 -28.53
CA GLU A 69 -42.91 -5.54 -27.30
C GLU A 69 -41.44 -5.73 -27.64
N VAL A 70 -40.73 -4.61 -27.78
CA VAL A 70 -39.27 -4.60 -27.92
C VAL A 70 -38.77 -5.24 -26.64
N PRO A 71 -38.15 -6.44 -26.67
CA PRO A 71 -37.54 -6.96 -25.46
C PRO A 71 -36.52 -5.91 -25.03
N ASP A 72 -36.63 -5.45 -23.79
CA ASP A 72 -35.60 -4.65 -23.16
C ASP A 72 -34.26 -5.33 -23.46
N PRO A 73 -33.24 -4.59 -23.97
CA PRO A 73 -31.90 -5.14 -24.00
C PRO A 73 -31.63 -5.64 -22.59
N PRO A 74 -31.07 -6.85 -22.38
CA PRO A 74 -30.76 -7.27 -21.03
C PRO A 74 -29.92 -6.16 -20.44
N GLU A 75 -30.50 -5.47 -19.45
CA GLU A 75 -29.78 -4.63 -18.54
C GLU A 75 -28.79 -5.60 -17.94
N SER A 76 -27.62 -5.67 -18.58
CA SER A 76 -26.46 -6.23 -17.96
C SER A 76 -26.25 -5.26 -16.83
N GLU A 77 -26.88 -5.55 -15.69
CA GLU A 77 -26.30 -5.27 -14.41
C GLU A 77 -24.85 -5.68 -14.58
N VAL A 78 -24.00 -4.70 -14.85
CA VAL A 78 -22.58 -4.83 -14.60
C VAL A 78 -22.59 -5.07 -13.11
N ALA A 79 -22.64 -6.35 -12.74
CA ALA A 79 -22.38 -6.78 -11.39
C ALA A 79 -21.04 -6.15 -11.09
N VAL A 80 -21.08 -5.08 -10.29
CA VAL A 80 -19.89 -4.52 -9.67
C VAL A 80 -19.41 -5.68 -8.83
N ASN A 81 -18.47 -6.47 -9.36
CA ASN A 81 -17.82 -7.49 -8.55
C ASN A 81 -17.31 -6.75 -7.32
N PRO A 82 -17.63 -7.22 -6.09
CA PRO A 82 -17.10 -6.57 -4.91
C PRO A 82 -15.58 -6.53 -5.06
N ASP A 83 -15.00 -5.35 -4.86
CA ASP A 83 -13.57 -5.14 -4.89
C ASP A 83 -12.88 -6.24 -4.07
N GLN A 84 -11.87 -6.89 -4.64
CA GLN A 84 -11.04 -7.80 -3.85
C GLN A 84 -10.35 -6.97 -2.78
N SER A 85 -10.27 -7.46 -1.55
CA SER A 85 -9.67 -6.74 -0.45
C SER A 85 -8.43 -7.46 0.08
N GLY A 86 -7.39 -6.69 0.36
CA GLY A 86 -6.15 -7.14 0.96
C GLY A 86 -6.07 -6.70 2.42
N THR A 87 -5.12 -7.27 3.17
CA THR A 87 -4.89 -6.89 4.57
C THR A 87 -3.42 -6.55 4.79
N LEU A 88 -3.17 -5.45 5.48
CA LEU A 88 -1.87 -5.13 6.08
C LEU A 88 -2.04 -4.86 7.57
N TYR A 89 -0.94 -4.85 8.32
CA TYR A 89 -1.00 -4.70 9.77
C TYR A 89 -0.24 -3.46 10.25
N TRP A 90 -0.95 -2.59 10.97
CA TRP A 90 -0.38 -1.42 11.65
C TRP A 90 -0.10 -1.70 13.11
N LEU A 91 0.87 -0.98 13.69
CA LEU A 91 1.03 -0.94 15.14
C LEU A 91 -0.03 -0.01 15.77
N SER A 92 -0.43 -0.32 17.00
CA SER A 92 -1.17 0.62 17.84
C SER A 92 -0.29 1.81 18.24
N ALA A 93 -0.86 3.02 18.21
CA ALA A 93 -0.16 4.25 18.59
C ALA A 93 -0.01 4.46 20.11
N ASP A 94 -0.62 3.62 20.95
CA ASP A 94 -0.54 3.71 22.41
C ASP A 94 0.88 3.42 22.96
N GLY A 95 1.69 2.67 22.19
CA GLY A 95 3.12 2.47 22.41
C GLY A 95 3.49 1.70 23.69
N THR A 96 2.51 1.12 24.39
CA THR A 96 2.78 0.37 25.63
C THR A 96 3.20 -1.07 25.37
N THR A 97 2.67 -1.67 24.29
CA THR A 97 2.93 -3.04 23.86
C THR A 97 2.97 -3.09 22.32
N VAL A 98 3.66 -4.08 21.75
CA VAL A 98 3.54 -4.38 20.32
C VAL A 98 2.16 -4.99 20.09
N ALA A 99 1.20 -4.17 19.66
CA ALA A 99 -0.15 -4.60 19.30
C ALA A 99 -0.40 -4.30 17.82
N LEU A 100 -0.82 -5.32 17.08
CA LEU A 100 -1.12 -5.22 15.65
C LEU A 100 -2.61 -4.99 15.43
N ASN A 101 -2.94 -4.18 14.42
CA ASN A 101 -4.31 -3.94 13.98
C ASN A 101 -4.39 -4.20 12.47
N PRO A 102 -5.28 -5.11 12.01
CA PRO A 102 -5.49 -5.31 10.59
C PRO A 102 -6.14 -4.07 9.97
N ALA A 103 -5.68 -3.69 8.79
CA ALA A 103 -6.28 -2.67 7.95
C ALA A 103 -6.54 -3.24 6.56
N THR A 104 -7.74 -2.98 6.05
CA THR A 104 -8.16 -3.42 4.73
C THR A 104 -7.69 -2.44 3.66
N ILE A 105 -7.20 -2.97 2.54
CA ILE A 105 -6.85 -2.20 1.35
C ILE A 105 -7.64 -2.71 0.14
N GLU A 106 -7.88 -1.83 -0.83
CA GLU A 106 -8.52 -2.19 -2.09
C GLU A 106 -7.50 -2.89 -3.02
N ILE A 107 -7.90 -4.02 -3.59
CA ILE A 107 -7.08 -4.81 -4.52
C ILE A 107 -7.84 -4.94 -5.86
N PRO A 108 -7.15 -4.86 -7.01
CA PRO A 108 -7.75 -5.11 -8.31
C PRO A 108 -8.44 -6.49 -8.39
N VAL A 109 -9.59 -6.56 -9.06
CA VAL A 109 -10.51 -7.73 -9.11
C VAL A 109 -9.92 -9.03 -9.71
N ASN A 110 -8.64 -9.06 -10.10
CA ASN A 110 -7.96 -10.28 -10.57
C ASN A 110 -6.47 -10.29 -10.19
N ALA A 111 -6.09 -9.59 -9.11
CA ALA A 111 -4.72 -9.61 -8.63
C ALA A 111 -4.35 -11.00 -8.12
N SER A 112 -3.15 -11.48 -8.45
CA SER A 112 -2.59 -12.66 -7.79
C SER A 112 -2.28 -12.36 -6.32
N ASP A 113 -2.07 -13.39 -5.49
CA ASP A 113 -1.68 -13.21 -4.09
C ASP A 113 -0.37 -12.40 -3.99
N ALA A 114 0.57 -12.64 -4.90
CA ALA A 114 1.81 -11.86 -4.99
C ALA A 114 1.54 -10.38 -5.32
N ASP A 115 0.71 -10.08 -6.32
CA ASP A 115 0.35 -8.69 -6.66
C ASP A 115 -0.37 -7.98 -5.49
N ALA A 116 -1.22 -8.72 -4.77
CA ALA A 116 -1.96 -8.20 -3.63
C ALA A 116 -1.04 -7.93 -2.42
N LEU A 117 -0.08 -8.83 -2.17
CA LEU A 117 0.96 -8.62 -1.16
C LEU A 117 1.88 -7.47 -1.54
N GLU A 118 2.34 -7.36 -2.79
CA GLU A 118 3.15 -6.23 -3.25
C GLU A 118 2.43 -4.90 -3.00
N LEU A 119 1.13 -4.82 -3.29
CA LEU A 119 0.32 -3.65 -3.00
C LEU A 119 0.19 -3.40 -1.49
N ALA A 120 -0.01 -4.45 -0.69
CA ALA A 120 -0.05 -4.33 0.78
C ALA A 120 1.27 -3.79 1.36
N PHE A 121 2.40 -4.30 0.90
CA PHE A 121 3.72 -3.84 1.30
C PHE A 121 4.01 -2.42 0.83
N SER A 122 3.63 -2.06 -0.39
CA SER A 122 3.77 -0.68 -0.87
C SER A 122 2.99 0.30 -0.01
N ASN A 123 1.79 -0.05 0.45
CA ASN A 123 1.03 0.77 1.41
C ASN A 123 1.71 0.77 2.79
N LEU A 124 2.19 -0.39 3.25
CA LEU A 124 2.87 -0.53 4.54
C LEU A 124 4.12 0.35 4.65
N MET A 125 4.92 0.45 3.57
CA MET A 125 6.10 1.33 3.51
C MET A 125 5.72 2.81 3.53
N GLY A 126 4.55 3.18 3.00
CA GLY A 126 4.03 4.56 3.04
C GLY A 126 3.65 5.04 4.44
N GLY A 127 3.46 4.11 5.39
CA GLY A 127 2.99 4.41 6.73
C GLY A 127 1.47 4.62 6.82
N PRO A 128 0.93 4.73 8.05
CA PRO A 128 -0.52 4.85 8.25
C PRO A 128 -1.03 6.26 7.95
N ASP A 129 -2.15 6.37 7.22
CA ASP A 129 -2.84 7.64 6.95
C ASP A 129 -3.85 8.05 8.03
N SER A 130 -4.13 7.16 8.99
CA SER A 130 -5.18 7.33 10.00
C SER A 130 -4.62 7.52 11.41
N GLU A 131 -5.23 8.42 12.17
CA GLU A 131 -4.91 8.62 13.58
C GLU A 131 -5.15 7.35 14.39
N GLY A 132 -4.29 7.07 15.38
CA GLY A 132 -4.39 5.89 16.24
C GLY A 132 -3.55 4.69 15.80
N PHE A 133 -3.00 4.73 14.58
CA PHE A 133 -2.03 3.76 14.09
C PHE A 133 -0.62 4.34 14.06
N ALA A 134 0.37 3.45 14.15
CA ALA A 134 1.78 3.76 14.04
C ALA A 134 2.49 2.72 13.16
N THR A 135 3.73 3.02 12.79
CA THR A 135 4.61 2.08 12.09
C THR A 135 5.97 2.04 12.77
N GLY A 136 6.55 0.84 12.84
CA GLY A 136 7.94 0.63 13.24
C GLY A 136 8.90 0.76 12.07
N ILE A 137 8.40 0.77 10.84
CA ILE A 137 9.20 0.80 9.59
C ILE A 137 9.75 2.23 9.36
N PRO A 138 11.06 2.39 9.09
CA PRO A 138 11.67 3.69 8.79
C PRO A 138 11.15 4.26 7.46
N GLU A 139 10.95 5.58 7.40
CA GLU A 139 10.35 6.30 6.26
C GLU A 139 11.06 6.10 4.92
N GLN A 140 12.33 5.68 4.91
CA GLN A 140 13.12 5.45 3.69
C GLN A 140 13.20 3.98 3.30
N THR A 141 12.46 3.10 3.98
CA THR A 141 12.41 1.69 3.62
C THR A 141 11.66 1.51 2.30
N GLU A 142 12.26 0.76 1.38
CA GLU A 142 11.66 0.39 0.11
C GLU A 142 11.45 -1.13 0.06
N LEU A 143 10.38 -1.56 -0.60
CA LEU A 143 10.22 -2.94 -1.05
C LEU A 143 11.00 -3.10 -2.36
N LEU A 144 12.06 -3.90 -2.34
CA LEU A 144 12.90 -4.17 -3.51
C LEU A 144 12.35 -5.32 -4.36
N ALA A 145 11.83 -6.36 -3.71
CA ALA A 145 11.17 -7.49 -4.38
C ALA A 145 10.25 -8.24 -3.40
N LEU A 146 9.22 -8.90 -3.96
CA LEU A 146 8.39 -9.85 -3.24
C LEU A 146 8.09 -11.05 -4.15
N SER A 147 8.16 -12.26 -3.60
CA SER A 147 7.70 -13.47 -4.28
C SER A 147 6.96 -14.39 -3.31
N VAL A 148 5.98 -15.12 -3.84
CA VAL A 148 5.31 -16.22 -3.14
C VAL A 148 5.80 -17.51 -3.76
N GLU A 149 6.52 -18.30 -2.98
CA GLU A 149 7.18 -19.53 -3.42
C GLU A 149 6.66 -20.74 -2.65
N SER A 150 7.08 -21.94 -3.05
CA SER A 150 6.61 -23.18 -2.41
C SER A 150 7.04 -23.33 -0.94
N ASP A 151 8.03 -22.56 -0.50
CA ASP A 151 8.59 -22.56 0.86
C ASP A 151 8.24 -21.30 1.65
N GLY A 152 7.35 -20.45 1.12
CA GLY A 152 6.83 -19.27 1.81
C GLY A 152 6.92 -17.97 1.01
N VAL A 153 6.69 -16.85 1.71
CA VAL A 153 6.80 -15.50 1.14
C VAL A 153 8.22 -15.00 1.32
N HIS A 154 8.84 -14.55 0.25
CA HIS A 154 10.15 -13.90 0.26
C HIS A 154 9.99 -12.41 0.07
N VAL A 155 10.54 -11.63 1.00
CA VAL A 155 10.45 -10.17 1.02
C VAL A 155 11.85 -9.59 1.04
N ASN A 156 12.23 -8.84 0.01
CA ASN A 156 13.50 -8.13 -0.04
C ASN A 156 13.28 -6.63 0.17
N LEU A 157 13.97 -6.06 1.16
CA LEU A 157 13.80 -4.66 1.60
C LEU A 157 15.11 -3.89 1.43
N SER A 158 15.02 -2.56 1.39
CA SER A 158 16.23 -1.70 1.37
C SER A 158 16.97 -1.70 2.70
N GLU A 159 18.24 -1.30 2.67
CA GLU A 159 19.11 -1.17 3.86
C GLU A 159 18.46 -0.33 4.98
N ASP A 160 17.64 0.66 4.61
CA ASP A 160 16.92 1.54 5.53
C ASP A 160 16.06 0.78 6.55
N PHE A 161 15.57 -0.41 6.18
CA PHE A 161 14.82 -1.29 7.07
C PHE A 161 15.60 -1.66 8.34
N THR A 162 16.93 -1.57 8.33
CA THR A 162 17.77 -2.01 9.44
C THR A 162 18.02 -0.93 10.51
N PHE A 163 17.65 0.32 10.22
CA PHE A 163 18.01 1.45 11.08
C PHE A 163 16.91 1.85 12.08
N GLY A 164 17.38 2.49 13.15
CA GLY A 164 16.54 3.22 14.11
C GLY A 164 15.71 2.36 15.06
N GLY A 165 15.14 3.04 16.05
CA GLY A 165 14.26 2.44 17.06
C GLY A 165 15.00 1.71 18.18
N GLY A 166 14.26 1.41 19.26
CA GLY A 166 14.68 0.46 20.29
C GLY A 166 14.13 -0.94 20.01
N SER A 167 14.39 -1.90 20.90
CA SER A 167 13.95 -3.30 20.74
C SER A 167 12.46 -3.44 20.44
N ALA A 168 11.60 -2.67 21.12
CA ALA A 168 10.16 -2.69 20.86
C ALA A 168 9.80 -2.25 19.44
N SER A 169 10.45 -1.22 18.91
CA SER A 169 10.26 -0.76 17.53
C SER A 169 10.75 -1.79 16.51
N MET A 170 11.87 -2.45 16.79
CA MET A 170 12.42 -3.50 15.94
C MET A 170 11.50 -4.73 15.90
N ILE A 171 10.99 -5.17 17.05
CA ILE A 171 10.01 -6.26 17.16
C ILE A 171 8.72 -5.88 16.43
N GLY A 172 8.19 -4.68 16.67
CA GLY A 172 6.96 -4.21 16.03
C GLY A 172 7.09 -4.16 14.51
N ARG A 173 8.21 -3.67 13.99
CA ARG A 173 8.53 -3.66 12.56
C ARG A 173 8.51 -5.07 11.98
N LEU A 174 9.21 -6.01 12.62
CA LEU A 174 9.25 -7.42 12.18
C LEU A 174 7.85 -8.05 12.19
N ALA A 175 7.06 -7.74 13.22
CA ALA A 175 5.69 -8.20 13.35
C ALA A 175 4.80 -7.69 12.20
N GLN A 176 4.93 -6.41 11.81
CA GLN A 176 4.19 -5.85 10.67
C GLN A 176 4.51 -6.58 9.36
N ILE A 177 5.79 -6.87 9.09
CA ILE A 177 6.23 -7.58 7.89
C ILE A 177 5.63 -8.99 7.85
N ILE A 178 5.81 -9.77 8.92
CA ILE A 178 5.38 -11.18 8.96
C ILE A 178 3.86 -11.29 8.87
N TYR A 179 3.11 -10.49 9.63
CA TYR A 179 1.65 -10.55 9.60
C TYR A 179 1.07 -10.10 8.25
N THR A 180 1.69 -9.12 7.60
CA THR A 180 1.27 -8.66 6.27
C THR A 180 1.60 -9.69 5.20
N ALA A 181 2.80 -10.29 5.23
CA ALA A 181 3.19 -11.36 4.30
C ALA A 181 2.27 -12.60 4.43
N THR A 182 1.91 -12.97 5.65
CA THR A 182 1.04 -14.13 5.95
C THR A 182 -0.45 -13.75 5.98
N ALA A 183 -0.86 -12.65 5.35
CA ALA A 183 -2.25 -12.19 5.39
C ALA A 183 -3.22 -13.18 4.73
N PHE A 184 -2.75 -13.91 3.71
CA PHE A 184 -3.55 -14.92 2.98
C PHE A 184 -3.49 -16.31 3.64
N ASP A 185 -2.32 -16.71 4.13
CA ASP A 185 -2.10 -17.95 4.87
C ASP A 185 -1.30 -17.67 6.16
N PRO A 186 -1.93 -17.72 7.35
CA PRO A 186 -1.27 -17.49 8.63
C PRO A 186 -0.15 -18.47 8.98
N ASP A 187 -0.13 -19.65 8.35
CA ASP A 187 0.84 -20.73 8.63
C ASP A 187 2.08 -20.66 7.71
N GLU A 188 2.11 -19.73 6.76
CA GLU A 188 3.25 -19.57 5.86
C GLU A 188 4.52 -19.06 6.57
N ALA A 189 5.65 -19.52 6.05
CA ALA A 189 6.97 -19.04 6.45
C ALA A 189 7.32 -17.76 5.68
N VAL A 190 8.02 -16.83 6.35
CA VAL A 190 8.43 -15.56 5.75
C VAL A 190 9.95 -15.47 5.76
N TRP A 191 10.53 -15.30 4.58
CA TRP A 191 11.95 -15.01 4.38
C TRP A 191 12.12 -13.51 4.19
N ILE A 192 13.00 -12.91 4.98
CA ILE A 192 13.27 -11.47 4.91
C ILE A 192 14.72 -11.25 4.53
N ASP A 193 14.92 -10.63 3.38
CA ASP A 193 16.21 -10.18 2.88
C ASP A 193 16.31 -8.65 2.98
N VAL A 194 17.53 -8.16 3.14
CA VAL A 194 17.88 -6.75 3.02
C VAL A 194 18.98 -6.62 1.98
N GLU A 195 18.75 -5.82 0.95
CA GLU A 195 19.69 -5.69 -0.19
C GLU A 195 20.05 -7.05 -0.83
N GLY A 196 19.11 -8.00 -0.80
CA GLY A 196 19.30 -9.36 -1.33
C GLY A 196 20.14 -10.29 -0.45
N GLU A 197 20.46 -9.90 0.79
CA GLU A 197 21.10 -10.76 1.79
C GLU A 197 20.14 -11.11 2.94
N PRO A 198 20.14 -12.36 3.45
CA PRO A 198 19.26 -12.75 4.55
C PRO A 198 19.42 -11.86 5.79
N LEU A 199 18.31 -11.30 6.26
CA LEU A 199 18.27 -10.56 7.50
C LEU A 199 18.45 -11.52 8.69
N THR A 200 19.63 -11.48 9.28
CA THR A 200 19.99 -12.31 10.46
C THR A 200 20.07 -11.48 11.75
N LEU A 201 20.26 -10.17 11.62
CA LEU A 201 20.37 -9.24 12.74
C LEU A 201 19.75 -7.91 12.37
N LEU A 202 18.76 -7.46 13.15
CA LEU A 202 18.10 -6.18 12.97
C LEU A 202 18.63 -5.15 13.99
N GLY A 203 19.15 -4.03 13.50
CA GLY A 203 19.71 -2.94 14.31
C GLY A 203 21.16 -3.16 14.78
N GLY A 204 21.82 -2.07 15.19
CA GLY A 204 23.25 -2.07 15.53
C GLY A 204 23.65 -2.72 16.86
N GLU A 205 22.71 -2.86 17.80
CA GLU A 205 22.88 -3.65 19.04
C GLU A 205 22.22 -5.04 18.92
N GLY A 206 21.37 -5.24 17.89
CA GLY A 206 20.92 -6.52 17.37
C GLY A 206 19.69 -7.15 18.02
N LEU A 207 18.63 -7.30 17.24
CA LEU A 207 17.58 -8.32 17.41
C LEU A 207 17.95 -9.48 16.47
N GLU A 208 18.15 -10.69 17.01
CA GLU A 208 18.42 -11.87 16.18
C GLU A 208 17.15 -12.26 15.42
N VAL A 209 17.30 -12.49 14.11
CA VAL A 209 16.22 -12.87 13.20
C VAL A 209 16.54 -14.26 12.66
N ARG A 210 15.80 -15.27 13.14
CA ARG A 210 16.01 -16.67 12.75
C ARG A 210 15.08 -17.01 11.59
N GLN A 211 15.65 -17.09 10.39
CA GLN A 211 14.91 -17.29 9.15
C GLN A 211 14.63 -18.79 8.85
N PRO A 212 13.49 -19.11 8.20
CA PRO A 212 12.37 -18.20 7.99
C PRO A 212 11.61 -17.96 9.30
N MET A 213 10.77 -16.93 9.31
CA MET A 213 9.95 -16.58 10.47
C MET A 213 8.46 -16.85 10.24
N THR A 214 7.77 -17.22 11.32
CA THR A 214 6.32 -17.41 11.36
C THR A 214 5.67 -16.52 12.42
N ARG A 215 4.33 -16.47 12.45
CA ARG A 215 3.58 -15.82 13.54
C ARG A 215 3.86 -16.46 14.91
N ASP A 216 4.08 -17.77 14.95
CA ASP A 216 4.42 -18.49 16.19
C ASP A 216 5.82 -18.13 16.71
N ASP A 217 6.79 -17.89 15.83
CA ASP A 217 8.11 -17.41 16.24
C ASP A 217 8.01 -16.03 16.89
N LEU A 218 7.19 -15.14 16.36
CA LEU A 218 6.93 -13.82 16.97
C LEU A 218 6.34 -13.94 18.38
N ALA A 219 5.37 -14.84 18.56
CA ALA A 219 4.75 -15.08 19.86
C ALA A 219 5.75 -15.71 20.85
N THR A 220 6.55 -16.67 20.39
CA THR A 220 7.48 -17.43 21.24
C THR A 220 8.70 -16.61 21.63
N ASP A 221 9.31 -15.90 20.67
CA ASP A 221 10.58 -15.20 20.88
C ASP A 221 10.38 -13.79 21.43
N PHE A 222 9.26 -13.14 21.09
CA PHE A 222 9.04 -11.73 21.39
C PHE A 222 7.74 -11.44 22.15
N GLY A 223 6.89 -12.44 22.38
CA GLY A 223 5.62 -12.26 23.09
C GLY A 223 4.62 -11.39 22.34
N VAL A 224 4.72 -11.33 21.00
CA VAL A 224 3.74 -10.62 20.18
C VAL A 224 2.44 -11.44 20.14
N GLU A 225 1.36 -10.84 20.63
CA GLU A 225 0.06 -11.48 20.65
C GLU A 225 -0.60 -11.41 19.26
N ALA A 226 -1.39 -12.44 18.92
CA ALA A 226 -2.21 -12.39 17.72
C ALA A 226 -3.22 -11.23 17.82
N PRO A 227 -3.42 -10.49 16.72
CA PRO A 227 -4.42 -9.43 16.68
C PRO A 227 -5.82 -10.04 16.89
N PRO A 228 -6.75 -9.30 17.52
CA PRO A 228 -8.12 -9.76 17.66
C PRO A 228 -8.73 -10.02 16.29
N GLU A 229 -9.38 -11.17 16.12
CA GLU A 229 -10.17 -11.46 14.92
C GLU A 229 -11.39 -10.51 14.89
N GLY A 230 -11.57 -9.83 13.76
CA GLY A 230 -12.65 -8.87 13.53
C GLY A 230 -14.00 -9.50 13.24
#